data_AF-W7L783-F1
#
_entry.id   AF-W7L783-F1
#
_cell.length_a   1.000
_cell.length_b   1.000
_cell.length_c   1.000
_cell.angle_alpha   90.00
_cell.angle_beta   90.00
_cell.angle_gamma   90.00
#
_symmetry.space_group_name_H-M   'P 1'
#
loop_
_entity.id
_entity.type
_entity.pdbx_description
1 polymer ?
#
loop_
_entity_poly.entity_id
_entity_poly.type
_entity_poly.pdbx_seq_one_letter_code
_entity_poly.pdbx_strand_id
1 'polypeptide(L)' 'MKEVTEKRYCEVCGKETVHIAREDALEIEYICKECNHEEDIIKSFF' A
#
# COMPACT_ATOMS: atom_id res chain seq x y z
N MET A 1 6.09 -12.25 -3.15
CA MET A 1 5.14 -11.48 -3.96
C MET A 1 3.72 -11.99 -3.74
N LYS A 2 3.09 -11.55 -2.65
CA LYS A 2 1.63 -11.62 -2.49
C LYS A 2 1.10 -10.21 -2.77
N GLU A 3 0.18 -10.11 -3.72
CA GLU A 3 -0.49 -8.84 -4.03
C GLU A 3 -1.93 -8.96 -3.55
N VAL A 4 -2.34 -8.04 -2.67
CA VAL A 4 -3.72 -7.94 -2.19
C VAL A 4 -4.23 -6.53 -2.40
N THR A 5 -5.46 -6.42 -2.88
CA THR A 5 -6.15 -5.12 -2.96
C THR A 5 -7.03 -4.94 -1.74
N GLU A 6 -6.80 -3.86 -1.01
CA GLU A 6 -7.59 -3.48 0.16
C GLU A 6 -8.11 -2.05 0.02
N LYS A 7 -9.20 -1.72 0.73
CA LYS A 7 -9.69 -0.34 0.79
C LYS A 7 -9.00 0.36 1.96
N ARG A 8 -8.26 1.42 1.67
CA ARG A 8 -7.56 2.24 2.66
C ARG A 8 -7.90 3.70 2.42
N TYR A 9 -7.92 4.48 3.51
CA TYR A 9 -8.03 5.92 3.39
C TYR A 9 -6.75 6.46 2.74
N CYS A 10 -6.89 7.15 1.61
CA CYS A 10 -5.77 7.80 0.97
C CYS A 10 -5.67 9.24 1.48
N GLU A 11 -4.52 9.57 2.07
CA GLU A 11 -4.22 10.91 2.58
C GLU A 11 -4.21 11.96 1.47
N VAL A 12 -3.80 11.55 0.26
CA VAL A 12 -3.74 12.40 -0.94
C VAL A 12 -5.13 12.64 -1.54
N CYS A 13 -5.98 11.60 -1.63
CA CYS A 13 -7.34 11.75 -2.16
C CYS A 13 -8.33 12.30 -1.14
N GLY A 14 -8.00 12.25 0.16
CA GLY A 14 -8.86 12.68 1.25
C GLY A 14 -10.11 11.81 1.45
N LYS A 15 -10.11 10.56 0.95
CA LYS A 15 -11.24 9.63 0.98
C LYS A 15 -10.78 8.18 1.01
N GLU A 16 -11.71 7.25 1.28
CA GLU A 16 -11.45 5.82 1.16
C GLU A 16 -11.33 5.41 -0.31
N THR A 17 -10.16 4.87 -0.67
CA THR A 17 -9.83 4.44 -2.03
C THR A 17 -9.31 3.01 -2.02
N VAL A 18 -9.15 2.41 -3.19
CA VAL A 18 -8.55 1.07 -3.30
C VAL A 18 -7.03 1.22 -3.34
N HIS A 19 -6.32 0.51 -2.48
CA HIS A 19 -4.87 0.41 -2.48
C HIS A 19 -4.44 -1.01 -2.85
N ILE A 20 -3.35 -1.15 -3.58
CA ILE A 20 -2.68 -2.41 -3.86
C ILE A 20 -1.57 -2.55 -2.82
N ALA A 21 -1.73 -3.48 -1.89
CA ALA A 21 -0.68 -3.89 -0.98
C ALA A 21 0.14 -5.02 -1.64
N ARG A 22 1.41 -4.75 -1.93
CA ARG A 22 2.39 -5.73 -2.38
C ARG A 22 3.28 -6.09 -1.21
N GLU A 23 3.13 -7.32 -0.74
CA GLU A 23 3.96 -7.83 0.34
C GLU A 23 5.03 -8.78 -0.21
N ASP A 24 6.26 -8.46 0.12
CA ASP A 24 7.43 -9.31 -0.07
C ASP A 24 8.08 -9.69 1.26
N ALA A 25 9.17 -10.44 1.17
CA ALA A 25 9.86 -10.95 2.34
C ALA A 25 10.46 -9.83 3.21
N LEU A 26 10.74 -8.65 2.64
CA LEU A 26 11.46 -7.56 3.30
C LEU A 26 10.62 -6.29 3.49
N GLU A 27 9.60 -6.07 2.65
CA GLU A 27 8.84 -4.82 2.59
C GLU A 27 7.38 -5.06 2.20
N ILE A 28 6.54 -4.07 2.50
CA ILE A 28 5.14 -3.99 2.08
C ILE A 28 4.93 -2.64 1.38
N GLU A 29 4.64 -2.65 0.09
CA GLU A 29 4.31 -1.45 -0.68
C GLU A 29 2.79 -1.28 -0.77
N TYR A 30 2.27 -0.08 -0.53
CA TYR A 30 0.85 0.26 -0.68
C TYR A 30 0.68 1.31 -1.77
N ILE A 31 -0.01 0.95 -2.85
CA ILE A 31 -0.18 1.82 -4.01
C ILE A 31 -1.66 2.18 -4.16
N CYS A 32 -2.01 3.46 -3.99
CA CYS A 32 -3.37 3.94 -4.20
C CYS A 32 -3.75 3.87 -5.70
N LYS A 33 -4.84 3.19 -6.06
CA LYS A 33 -5.35 3.08 -7.45
C LYS A 33 -5.90 4.39 -8.02
N GLU A 34 -6.26 5.36 -7.17
CA GLU A 34 -6.85 6.63 -7.63
C GLU A 34 -5.81 7.70 -7.92
N CYS A 35 -4.88 7.94 -6.98
CA CYS A 35 -3.84 8.97 -7.14
C CYS A 35 -2.45 8.41 -7.47
N ASN A 36 -2.27 7.08 -7.48
CA ASN A 36 -0.96 6.42 -7.59
C ASN A 36 0.05 6.85 -6.52
N HIS A 37 -0.42 7.23 -5.33
CA HIS A 37 0.46 7.43 -4.19
C HIS A 37 1.00 6.09 -3.69
N GLU A 38 2.31 6.03 -3.46
CA GLU A 38 3.07 4.85 -3.10
C GLU A 38 3.59 5.04 -1.66
N GLU A 39 3.31 4.07 -0.78
CA GLU A 39 3.81 4.04 0.60
C GLU A 39 4.52 2.72 0.86
N ASP A 40 5.80 2.76 1.20
CA ASP A 40 6.61 1.56 1.44
C ASP A 40 6.90 1.37 2.93
N ILE A 41 6.56 0.19 3.45
CA ILE A 41 6.80 -0.20 4.84
C ILE A 41 7.87 -1.29 4.86
N ILE A 42 9.06 -0.95 5.36
CA ILE A 42 10.14 -1.91 5.54
C ILE A 42 9.85 -2.77 6.77
N LYS A 43 9.78 -4.09 6.60
CA LYS A 43 9.72 -5.02 7.72
C LYS A 43 11.11 -5.08 8.36
N SER A 44 11.30 -4.36 9.48
CA SER A 44 12.50 -4.56 10.30
C SER A 44 12.44 -5.94 10.98
N PHE A 45 13.15 -6.91 10.41
CA PHE A 45 13.51 -8.15 11.10
C PHE A 45 14.70 -7.85 12.03
N PHE A 46 14.41 -7.50 13.28
CA PHE A 46 15.39 -7.48 14.37
C PHE A 46 15.32 -8.77 15.17
#